data_AF-A0A2M7UUD8-F1
#
_entry.id   AF-A0A2M7UUD8-F1
#
_cell.length_a   1.000
_cell.length_b   1.000
_cell.length_c   1.000
_cell.angle_alpha   90.00
_cell.angle_beta   90.00
_cell.angle_gamma   90.00
#
_symmetry.space_group_name_H-M   'P 1'
#
loop_
_entity.id
_entity.type
_entity.pdbx_description
1 polymer ?
#
loop_
_entity_poly.entity_id
_entity_poly.type
_entity_poly.pdbx_seq_one_letter_code
_entity_poly.pdbx_strand_id
1 'polypeptide(L)'
;MAEGNIADLNKIKSRRRGDFLVELRNMARKQSSEILKKLKSLSNPKNAEGMARFGINPKNTLGVSIPNLRKLAKQTGKNHKLARELWDSKIHEARILAGMIDDPKLVSEKQMDKWTKGFDSWDVCDQVCANLFDKTSFAFKKAVELTKDKREFVKRTGFSLM
;
A
#
# COMPACT_ATOMS: atom_id res chain seq x y z
N MET A 1 -24.41 -31.78 -7.83
CA MET A 1 -25.58 -30.90 -7.62
C MET A 1 -25.12 -29.68 -6.84
N ALA A 2 -24.94 -28.55 -7.52
CA ALA A 2 -24.79 -27.23 -6.91
C ALA A 2 -25.49 -26.26 -7.87
N GLU A 3 -26.81 -26.22 -7.75
CA GLU A 3 -27.63 -25.20 -8.42
C GLU A 3 -27.29 -23.87 -7.76
N GLY A 4 -26.35 -23.14 -8.37
CA GLY A 4 -26.21 -21.71 -8.14
C GLY A 4 -27.51 -21.06 -8.60
N ASN A 5 -28.38 -20.71 -7.65
CA ASN A 5 -29.70 -20.18 -7.89
C ASN A 5 -29.62 -18.96 -8.82
N ILE A 6 -30.32 -19.02 -9.96
CA ILE A 6 -30.44 -17.96 -10.97
C ILE A 6 -30.87 -16.61 -10.34
N ALA A 7 -31.49 -16.65 -9.15
CA ALA A 7 -31.80 -15.47 -8.35
C ALA A 7 -30.59 -14.62 -7.92
N ASP A 8 -29.41 -15.21 -7.67
CA ASP A 8 -28.22 -14.48 -7.24
C ASP A 8 -27.53 -13.73 -8.40
N LEU A 9 -27.58 -14.29 -9.61
CA LEU A 9 -27.08 -13.64 -10.82
C LEU A 9 -27.97 -12.44 -11.23
N ASN A 10 -29.28 -12.52 -10.97
CA ASN A 10 -30.22 -11.44 -11.27
C ASN A 10 -30.17 -10.28 -10.25
N LYS A 11 -29.75 -10.53 -9.00
CA LYS A 11 -29.43 -9.48 -8.02
C LYS A 11 -28.20 -8.66 -8.41
N ILE A 12 -27.22 -9.27 -9.08
CA ILE A 12 -26.01 -8.57 -9.54
C ILE A 12 -26.32 -7.67 -10.74
N LYS A 13 -27.20 -8.11 -11.65
CA LYS A 13 -27.56 -7.37 -12.87
C LYS A 13 -28.51 -6.17 -12.65
N SER A 14 -29.21 -6.09 -11.52
CA SER A 14 -30.16 -5.00 -11.21
C SER A 14 -29.65 -3.91 -10.26
N ARG A 15 -28.40 -4.00 -9.79
CA ARG A 15 -27.84 -3.03 -8.83
C ARG A 15 -27.46 -1.72 -9.52
N ARG A 16 -27.87 -0.58 -8.93
CA ARG A 16 -27.38 0.73 -9.36
C ARG A 16 -25.87 0.78 -9.16
N ARG A 17 -25.15 1.35 -10.13
CA ARG A 17 -23.68 1.49 -10.12
C ARG A 17 -23.15 2.08 -8.80
N GLY A 18 -23.93 2.95 -8.14
CA GLY A 18 -23.58 3.53 -6.84
C GLY A 18 -23.51 2.50 -5.69
N ASP A 19 -24.48 1.60 -5.58
CA ASP A 19 -24.58 0.63 -4.48
C ASP A 19 -23.41 -0.36 -4.50
N PHE A 20 -23.02 -0.79 -5.70
CA PHE A 20 -21.88 -1.68 -5.89
C PHE A 20 -20.54 -1.03 -5.49
N LEU A 21 -20.35 0.25 -5.77
CA LEU A 21 -19.13 0.96 -5.39
C LEU A 21 -19.00 1.13 -3.87
N VAL A 22 -20.11 1.36 -3.18
CA VAL A 22 -20.18 1.44 -1.72
C VAL A 22 -19.82 0.09 -1.08
N GLU A 23 -20.41 -1.00 -1.60
CA GLU A 23 -20.13 -2.36 -1.10
C GLU A 23 -18.65 -2.74 -1.27
N LEU A 24 -18.08 -2.50 -2.45
CA LEU A 24 -16.65 -2.75 -2.69
C LEU A 24 -15.75 -1.95 -1.73
N ARG A 25 -16.12 -0.71 -1.40
CA ARG A 25 -15.37 0.10 -0.43
C ARG A 25 -15.47 -0.49 0.98
N ASN A 26 -16.65 -0.95 1.39
CA ASN A 26 -16.86 -1.56 2.70
C ASN A 26 -16.09 -2.88 2.85
N MET A 27 -16.05 -3.70 1.79
CA MET A 27 -15.23 -4.92 1.76
C MET A 27 -13.74 -4.61 1.93
N ALA A 28 -13.21 -3.64 1.18
CA ALA A 28 -11.81 -3.23 1.29
C ALA A 28 -11.45 -2.73 2.70
N ARG A 29 -12.34 -1.95 3.33
CA ARG A 29 -12.18 -1.48 4.72
C ARG A 29 -12.21 -2.62 5.75
N LYS A 30 -13.10 -3.59 5.58
CA LYS A 30 -13.16 -4.75 6.45
C LYS A 30 -11.85 -5.53 6.38
N GLN A 31 -11.38 -5.83 5.17
CA GLN A 31 -10.14 -6.54 4.95
C GLN A 31 -8.92 -5.75 5.45
N SER A 32 -8.88 -4.43 5.24
CA SER A 32 -7.81 -3.59 5.78
C SER A 32 -7.76 -3.66 7.31
N SER A 33 -8.91 -3.63 7.99
CA SER A 33 -8.99 -3.80 9.45
C SER A 33 -8.40 -5.14 9.91
N GLU A 34 -8.70 -6.23 9.21
CA GLU A 34 -8.17 -7.57 9.51
C GLU A 34 -6.65 -7.63 9.33
N ILE A 35 -6.12 -7.06 8.25
CA ILE A 35 -4.67 -6.97 8.00
C ILE A 35 -4.00 -6.10 9.06
N LEU A 36 -4.57 -4.94 9.41
CA LEU A 36 -4.00 -4.07 10.44
C LEU A 36 -3.98 -4.75 11.82
N LYS A 37 -5.02 -5.52 12.16
CA LYS A 37 -5.01 -6.37 13.38
C LYS A 37 -3.90 -7.42 13.29
N LYS A 38 -3.71 -8.05 12.14
CA LYS A 38 -2.65 -9.04 11.93
C LYS A 38 -1.26 -8.41 12.07
N LEU A 39 -1.02 -7.25 11.47
CA LEU A 39 0.24 -6.50 11.62
C LEU A 39 0.52 -6.16 13.08
N LYS A 40 -0.48 -5.67 13.82
CA LYS A 40 -0.34 -5.41 15.26
C LYS A 40 0.00 -6.68 16.04
N SER A 41 -0.59 -7.83 15.71
CA SER A 41 -0.24 -9.10 16.36
C SER A 41 1.19 -9.58 16.07
N LEU A 42 1.82 -9.06 15.01
CA LEU A 42 3.20 -9.35 14.64
C LEU A 42 4.19 -8.28 15.12
N SER A 43 3.72 -7.28 15.87
CA SER A 43 4.57 -6.16 16.30
C SER A 43 5.73 -6.64 17.17
N ASN A 44 6.90 -6.05 16.96
CA ASN A 44 8.09 -6.29 17.77
C ASN A 44 8.68 -4.93 18.19
N PRO A 45 8.40 -4.46 19.42
CA PRO A 45 8.90 -3.19 19.92
C PRO A 45 10.43 -3.07 19.92
N LYS A 46 11.15 -4.17 20.17
CA LYS A 46 12.62 -4.17 20.13
C LYS A 46 13.15 -3.92 18.72
N ASN A 47 12.49 -4.50 17.71
CA ASN A 47 12.82 -4.21 16.33
C ASN A 47 12.51 -2.75 15.98
N ALA A 48 11.36 -2.23 16.41
CA ALA A 48 10.98 -0.82 16.18
C ALA A 48 11.99 0.16 16.81
N GLU A 49 12.48 -0.14 18.02
CA GLU A 49 13.56 0.63 18.66
C GLU A 49 14.86 0.57 17.85
N GLY A 50 15.23 -0.63 17.38
CA GLY A 50 16.41 -0.81 16.52
C GLY A 50 16.30 -0.03 15.21
N MET A 51 15.11 -0.01 14.58
CA MET A 51 14.83 0.73 13.36
C MET A 51 15.07 2.24 13.52
N ALA A 52 14.73 2.81 14.67
CA ALA A 52 14.97 4.23 14.96
C ALA A 52 16.46 4.61 14.89
N ARG A 53 17.36 3.67 15.24
CA ARG A 53 18.82 3.87 15.14
C ARG A 53 19.31 3.99 13.70
N PHE A 54 18.52 3.51 12.73
CA PHE A 54 18.77 3.62 11.29
C PHE A 54 17.99 4.79 10.64
N GLY A 55 17.48 5.74 11.43
CA GLY A 55 16.76 6.91 10.91
C GLY A 55 15.34 6.60 10.40
N ILE A 56 14.77 5.46 10.79
CA ILE A 56 13.36 5.16 10.51
C ILE A 56 12.50 5.84 11.58
N ASN A 57 11.47 6.58 11.15
CA ASN A 57 10.57 7.28 12.06
C ASN A 57 9.89 6.27 13.01
N PRO A 58 10.02 6.40 14.34
CA PRO A 58 9.39 5.47 15.28
C PRO A 58 7.86 5.65 15.37
N LYS A 59 7.32 6.77 14.87
CA LYS A 59 5.88 7.06 14.92
C LYS A 59 5.11 6.06 14.06
N ASN A 60 4.13 5.38 14.68
CA ASN A 60 3.31 4.35 14.03
C ASN A 60 4.09 3.17 13.44
N THR A 61 5.28 2.87 13.98
CA THR A 61 6.14 1.75 13.56
C THR A 61 5.94 0.56 14.47
N LEU A 62 5.61 -0.60 13.90
CA LEU A 62 5.29 -1.82 14.64
C LEU A 62 6.51 -2.74 14.81
N GLY A 63 7.57 -2.57 14.02
CA GLY A 63 8.75 -3.43 14.01
C GLY A 63 8.53 -4.79 13.33
N VAL A 64 7.53 -4.90 12.44
CA VAL A 64 7.26 -6.14 11.69
C VAL A 64 8.31 -6.33 10.61
N SER A 65 8.94 -7.51 10.57
CA SER A 65 10.01 -7.79 9.62
C SER A 65 9.53 -7.86 8.16
N ILE A 66 10.39 -7.47 7.21
CA ILE A 66 10.11 -7.57 5.76
C ILE A 66 9.69 -8.98 5.32
N PRO A 67 10.30 -10.09 5.79
CA PRO A 67 9.82 -11.44 5.46
C PRO A 67 8.35 -11.69 5.85
N ASN A 68 7.92 -11.21 7.02
CA ASN A 68 6.52 -11.32 7.44
C ASN A 68 5.60 -10.48 6.54
N LEU A 69 6.02 -9.27 6.14
CA LEU A 69 5.26 -8.44 5.20
C LEU A 69 5.15 -9.10 3.83
N ARG A 70 6.23 -9.69 3.30
CA ARG A 70 6.21 -10.44 2.03
C ARG A 70 5.29 -11.66 2.10
N LYS A 71 5.27 -12.37 3.23
CA LYS A 71 4.33 -13.49 3.46
C LYS A 71 2.87 -13.01 3.41
N LEU A 72 2.55 -11.91 4.09
CA LEU A 72 1.22 -11.31 4.06
C LEU A 72 0.85 -10.81 2.66
N ALA A 73 1.78 -10.16 1.95
CA ALA A 73 1.58 -9.70 0.59
C ALA A 73 1.25 -10.86 -0.36
N LYS A 74 2.00 -11.97 -0.28
CA LYS A 74 1.74 -13.18 -1.06
C LYS A 74 0.35 -13.78 -0.78
N GLN A 75 -0.07 -13.80 0.47
CA GLN A 75 -1.40 -14.29 0.87
C GLN A 75 -2.54 -13.36 0.41
N THR A 76 -2.27 -12.06 0.36
CA THR A 76 -3.27 -11.03 0.00
C THR A 76 -3.45 -10.91 -1.52
N GLY A 77 -2.38 -11.07 -2.29
CA GLY A 77 -2.39 -10.81 -3.73
C GLY A 77 -2.47 -9.32 -4.07
N LYS A 78 -2.67 -8.99 -5.35
CA LYS A 78 -2.78 -7.60 -5.82
C LYS A 78 -4.18 -7.03 -5.59
N ASN A 79 -4.28 -5.88 -4.93
CA ASN A 79 -5.55 -5.20 -4.66
C ASN A 79 -5.35 -3.69 -4.44
N HIS A 80 -5.64 -2.90 -5.48
CA HIS A 80 -5.48 -1.43 -5.48
C HIS A 80 -6.30 -0.70 -4.41
N LYS A 81 -7.57 -1.12 -4.18
CA LYS A 81 -8.43 -0.48 -3.19
C LYS A 81 -7.94 -0.73 -1.77
N LEU A 82 -7.54 -1.97 -1.48
CA LEU A 82 -6.97 -2.35 -0.20
C LEU A 82 -5.64 -1.66 0.06
N ALA A 83 -4.75 -1.59 -0.94
CA ALA A 83 -3.49 -0.87 -0.83
C ALA A 83 -3.70 0.60 -0.39
N ARG A 84 -4.70 1.27 -0.97
CA ARG A 84 -5.05 2.64 -0.58
C ARG A 84 -5.53 2.74 0.87
N GLU A 85 -6.40 1.83 1.31
CA GLU A 85 -6.88 1.82 2.70
C GLU A 85 -5.73 1.52 3.69
N LEU A 86 -4.79 0.63 3.34
CA LEU A 86 -3.59 0.36 4.16
C LEU A 86 -2.66 1.57 4.20
N TRP A 87 -2.43 2.23 3.06
CA TRP A 87 -1.60 3.44 3.00
C TRP A 87 -2.16 4.58 3.87
N ASP A 88 -3.46 4.81 3.79
CA ASP A 88 -4.15 5.87 4.52
C ASP A 88 -4.20 5.61 6.05
N SER A 89 -3.91 4.39 6.51
CA SER A 89 -3.77 4.06 7.94
C SER A 89 -2.59 4.76 8.64
N LYS A 90 -1.59 5.20 7.86
CA LYS A 90 -0.34 5.82 8.34
C LYS A 90 0.51 4.92 9.26
N ILE A 91 0.23 3.61 9.31
CA ILE A 91 1.09 2.63 9.96
C ILE A 91 2.24 2.30 9.01
N HIS A 92 3.47 2.38 9.51
CA HIS A 92 4.69 2.23 8.72
C HIS A 92 4.69 0.94 7.88
N GLU A 93 4.49 -0.21 8.52
CA GLU A 93 4.50 -1.50 7.83
C GLU A 93 3.27 -1.72 6.95
N ALA A 94 2.15 -1.06 7.26
CA ALA A 94 0.98 -1.09 6.40
C ALA A 94 1.22 -0.33 5.09
N ARG A 95 2.00 0.77 5.12
CA ARG A 95 2.41 1.51 3.93
C ARG A 95 3.39 0.72 3.05
N ILE A 96 4.34 0.02 3.67
CA ILE A 96 5.22 -0.91 2.94
C ILE A 96 4.38 -2.02 2.28
N LEU A 97 3.47 -2.64 3.05
CA LEU A 97 2.59 -3.68 2.53
C LEU A 97 1.69 -3.14 1.40
N ALA A 98 1.20 -1.90 1.49
CA ALA A 98 0.45 -1.25 0.43
C ALA A 98 1.25 -1.22 -0.88
N GLY A 99 2.53 -0.81 -0.85
CA GLY A 99 3.42 -0.88 -2.01
C GLY A 99 3.59 -2.29 -2.57
N MET A 100 3.61 -3.31 -1.71
CA MET A 100 3.72 -4.71 -2.14
C MET A 100 2.45 -5.24 -2.83
N ILE A 101 1.26 -4.80 -2.41
CA ILE A 101 -0.02 -5.33 -2.90
C ILE A 101 -0.73 -4.44 -3.91
N ASP A 102 -0.30 -3.20 -4.12
CA ASP A 102 -0.93 -2.35 -5.14
C ASP A 102 -0.62 -2.86 -6.57
N ASP A 103 -1.53 -2.59 -7.49
CA ASP A 103 -1.40 -2.93 -8.91
C ASP A 103 -0.81 -1.73 -9.68
N PRO A 104 0.43 -1.84 -10.21
CA PRO A 104 1.08 -0.76 -10.93
C PRO A 104 0.30 -0.28 -12.16
N LYS A 105 -0.55 -1.13 -12.75
CA LYS A 105 -1.39 -0.75 -13.91
C LYS A 105 -2.51 0.22 -13.54
N LEU A 106 -2.88 0.29 -12.26
CA LEU A 106 -3.94 1.16 -11.73
C LEU A 106 -3.38 2.38 -10.99
N VAL A 107 -2.07 2.44 -10.77
CA VAL A 107 -1.42 3.60 -10.17
C VAL A 107 -1.41 4.76 -11.16
N SER A 108 -1.80 5.95 -10.68
CA SER A 108 -1.74 7.20 -11.43
C SER A 108 -0.59 8.08 -10.94
N GLU A 109 -0.11 9.00 -11.77
CA GLU A 109 0.87 10.02 -11.37
C GLU A 109 0.42 10.77 -10.10
N LYS A 110 -0.88 11.09 -9.99
CA LYS A 110 -1.47 11.73 -8.80
C LYS A 110 -1.36 10.89 -7.53
N GLN A 111 -1.49 9.57 -7.64
CA GLN A 111 -1.30 8.67 -6.50
C GLN A 111 0.17 8.66 -6.07
N MET A 112 1.09 8.51 -7.04
CA MET A 112 2.52 8.55 -6.78
C MET A 112 2.89 9.86 -6.07
N ASP A 113 2.46 11.01 -6.58
CA ASP A 113 2.70 12.32 -5.96
C ASP A 113 2.13 12.42 -4.53
N LYS A 114 0.92 11.89 -4.30
CA LYS A 114 0.30 11.88 -2.97
C LYS A 114 1.11 11.01 -2.00
N TRP A 115 1.53 9.82 -2.43
CA TRP A 115 2.25 8.87 -1.59
C TRP A 115 3.68 9.35 -1.31
N THR A 116 4.36 9.89 -2.33
CA THR A 116 5.69 10.48 -2.20
C THR A 116 5.74 11.62 -1.19
N LYS A 117 4.72 12.48 -1.14
CA LYS A 117 4.60 13.52 -0.11
C LYS A 117 4.29 12.97 1.29
N GLY A 118 3.84 11.73 1.38
CA GLY A 118 3.48 11.06 2.63
C GLY A 118 4.59 10.19 3.22
N PHE A 119 5.71 10.01 2.52
CA PHE A 119 6.89 9.32 3.05
C PHE A 119 7.50 10.11 4.21
N ASP A 120 7.82 9.39 5.28
CA ASP A 120 8.44 9.91 6.49
C ASP A 120 9.63 9.06 6.97
N SER A 121 10.01 8.05 6.19
CA SER A 121 11.22 7.26 6.38
C SER A 121 11.75 6.75 5.04
N TRP A 122 13.06 6.55 4.98
CA TRP A 122 13.76 6.15 3.76
C TRP A 122 13.34 4.76 3.26
N ASP A 123 13.05 3.84 4.16
CA ASP A 123 12.70 2.46 3.85
C ASP A 123 11.27 2.32 3.31
N VAL A 124 10.30 3.11 3.78
CA VAL A 124 8.96 3.16 3.16
C VAL A 124 9.09 3.68 1.72
N CYS A 125 9.89 4.74 1.51
CA CYS A 125 10.19 5.27 0.19
C CYS A 125 10.77 4.19 -0.73
N ASP A 126 11.87 3.56 -0.32
CA ASP A 126 12.60 2.61 -1.16
C ASP A 126 11.78 1.32 -1.40
N GLN A 127 11.08 0.82 -0.38
CA GLN A 127 10.20 -0.34 -0.54
C GLN A 127 9.04 -0.03 -1.48
N VAL A 128 8.40 1.13 -1.39
CA VAL A 128 7.32 1.48 -2.33
C VAL A 128 7.87 1.68 -3.75
N CYS A 129 9.06 2.27 -3.89
CA CYS A 129 9.73 2.41 -5.18
C CYS A 129 9.98 1.05 -5.83
N ALA A 130 10.65 0.15 -5.12
CA ALA A 130 11.06 -1.16 -5.63
C ALA A 130 9.91 -2.18 -5.76
N ASN A 131 8.80 -2.02 -5.02
CA ASN A 131 7.66 -2.94 -5.11
C ASN A 131 6.57 -2.46 -6.06
N LEU A 132 6.43 -1.15 -6.30
CA LEU A 132 5.31 -0.57 -7.03
C LEU A 132 5.71 0.41 -8.12
N PHE A 133 6.39 1.50 -7.76
CA PHE A 133 6.52 2.65 -8.65
C PHE A 133 7.43 2.37 -9.85
N ASP A 134 8.50 1.60 -9.67
CA ASP A 134 9.40 1.13 -10.74
C ASP A 134 8.66 0.38 -11.87
N LYS A 135 7.52 -0.23 -11.56
CA LYS A 135 6.69 -1.01 -12.49
C LYS A 135 5.64 -0.16 -13.23
N THR A 136 5.56 1.14 -12.95
CA THR A 136 4.60 2.04 -13.62
C THR A 136 5.16 2.55 -14.96
N SER A 137 4.31 2.78 -15.96
CA SER A 137 4.74 3.22 -17.30
C SER A 137 5.36 4.62 -17.33
N PHE A 138 5.20 5.40 -16.26
CA PHE A 138 5.69 6.76 -16.12
C PHE A 138 6.79 6.91 -15.07
N ALA A 139 7.34 5.80 -14.56
CA ALA A 139 8.36 5.77 -13.49
C ALA A 139 9.56 6.68 -13.81
N PHE A 140 10.16 6.50 -14.99
CA PHE A 140 11.35 7.27 -15.39
C PHE A 140 11.07 8.78 -15.52
N LYS A 141 9.94 9.15 -16.12
CA LYS A 141 9.49 10.56 -16.20
C LYS A 141 9.40 11.17 -14.79
N LYS A 142 8.74 10.46 -13.86
CA LYS A 142 8.59 10.93 -12.49
C LYS A 142 9.92 10.94 -11.74
N ALA A 143 10.83 9.99 -11.99
CA ALA A 143 12.16 9.97 -11.40
C ALA A 143 12.90 11.29 -11.67
N VAL A 144 12.97 11.71 -12.94
CA VAL A 144 13.63 12.96 -13.37
C VAL A 144 12.94 14.21 -12.81
N GLU A 145 11.61 14.20 -12.69
CA GLU A 145 10.86 15.31 -12.09
C GLU A 145 11.17 15.44 -10.58
N LEU A 146 11.10 14.32 -9.86
CA LEU A 146 11.18 14.29 -8.40
C LEU A 146 12.59 14.60 -7.88
N THR A 147 13.65 14.30 -8.62
CA THR A 147 15.04 14.66 -8.24
C THR A 147 15.29 16.17 -8.18
N LYS A 148 14.44 16.99 -8.81
CA LYS A 148 14.52 18.46 -8.77
C LYS A 148 13.90 19.05 -7.51
N ASP A 149 13.12 18.27 -6.75
CA ASP A 149 12.50 18.74 -5.52
C ASP A 149 13.53 18.90 -4.39
N LYS A 150 13.31 19.87 -3.50
CA LYS A 150 14.19 20.12 -2.35
C LYS A 150 13.80 19.30 -1.11
N ARG A 151 12.57 18.78 -1.05
CA ARG A 151 12.09 17.96 0.07
C ARG A 151 12.74 16.59 0.02
N GLU A 152 13.32 16.17 1.14
CA GLU A 152 14.17 14.98 1.25
C GLU A 152 13.57 13.72 0.60
N PHE A 153 12.41 13.25 1.07
CA PHE A 153 11.84 11.99 0.56
C PHE A 153 11.25 12.13 -0.84
N VAL A 154 10.86 13.34 -1.26
CA VAL A 154 10.44 13.58 -2.64
C VAL A 154 11.65 13.40 -3.57
N LYS A 155 12.76 14.03 -3.23
CA LYS A 155 14.03 13.89 -3.96
C LYS A 155 14.55 12.46 -3.94
N ARG A 156 14.50 11.79 -2.78
CA ARG A 156 14.89 10.38 -2.63
C ARG A 156 14.06 9.46 -3.51
N THR A 157 12.74 9.68 -3.61
CA THR A 157 11.88 8.92 -4.53
C THR A 157 12.41 9.02 -5.95
N GLY A 158 12.82 10.22 -6.38
CA GLY A 158 13.43 10.42 -7.68
C GLY A 158 14.66 9.54 -7.92
N PHE A 159 15.59 9.49 -6.95
CA PHE A 159 16.79 8.65 -7.04
C PHE A 159 16.50 7.15 -6.89
N SER A 160 15.56 6.75 -6.06
CA SER A 160 15.21 5.33 -5.85
C SER A 160 14.49 4.69 -7.04
N LEU A 161 14.07 5.49 -8.03
CA LEU A 161 13.43 5.03 -9.26
C LEU A 161 14.38 4.93 -10.47
N MET A 162 15.64 5.34 -10.30
CA MET A 162 16.69 5.26 -11.32
C MET A 162 17.51 3.99 -11.15
#